data_AF-A0A2E4NJD7-F1
#
_entry.id   AF-A0A2E4NJD7-F1
#
_cell.length_a   1.000
_cell.length_b   1.000
_cell.length_c   1.000
_cell.angle_alpha   90.00
_cell.angle_beta   90.00
_cell.angle_gamma   90.00
#
_symmetry.space_group_name_H-M   'P 1'
#
loop_
_entity.id
_entity.type
_entity.pdbx_description
1 polymer ?
#
loop_
_entity_poly.entity_id
_entity_poly.type
_entity_poly.pdbx_seq_one_letter_code
_entity_poly.pdbx_strand_id
1 'polypeptide(L)'
;MNQPALNVVKTKGELINDYGNLQHEIKQANAVVSDLKKQAEEVKYKIMHTMEDQGETRSATDNFSVTLKEDVLPQITDFDALCNWVLETQNFGLFRKQLLATAYREELQLNEAIPGVEPVTKQNLTFKTLK
;
A
#
# COMPACT_ATOMS: atom_id res chain seq x y z
N MET A 1 2.59 -2.63 -52.26
CA MET A 1 3.86 -2.93 -51.58
C MET A 1 3.60 -2.82 -50.08
N ASN A 2 3.37 -3.95 -49.40
CA ASN A 2 3.25 -3.97 -47.94
C ASN A 2 4.64 -4.21 -47.36
N GLN A 3 5.21 -3.20 -46.70
CA GLN A 3 6.33 -3.41 -45.80
C GLN A 3 5.77 -3.96 -44.48
N PRO A 4 6.24 -5.12 -43.99
CA PRO A 4 5.88 -5.57 -42.66
C PRO A 4 6.67 -4.74 -41.65
N ALA A 5 5.98 -4.09 -40.71
CA ALA A 5 6.60 -3.51 -39.54
C ALA A 5 7.31 -4.64 -38.78
N LEU A 6 8.64 -4.59 -38.74
CA LEU A 6 9.45 -5.48 -37.93
C LEU A 6 9.10 -5.25 -36.45
N ASN A 7 8.43 -6.22 -35.84
CA ASN A 7 8.34 -6.30 -34.37
C ASN A 7 9.74 -6.57 -33.84
N VAL A 8 10.47 -5.52 -33.48
CA VAL A 8 11.80 -5.65 -32.85
C VAL A 8 11.60 -6.11 -31.41
N VAL A 9 11.79 -7.41 -31.19
CA VAL A 9 11.81 -7.98 -29.84
C VAL A 9 13.07 -7.48 -29.12
N LYS A 10 12.90 -6.72 -28.04
CA LYS A 10 14.01 -6.25 -27.21
C LYS A 10 14.77 -7.41 -26.58
N THR A 11 16.09 -7.30 -26.53
CA THR A 11 16.96 -8.22 -25.82
C THR A 11 16.80 -8.08 -24.31
N LYS A 12 17.23 -9.10 -23.55
CA LYS A 12 17.23 -9.05 -22.08
C LYS A 12 18.04 -7.87 -21.53
N GLY A 13 19.19 -7.56 -22.16
CA GLY A 13 20.04 -6.43 -21.75
C GLY A 13 19.35 -5.09 -21.94
N GLU A 14 18.66 -4.90 -23.07
CA GLU A 14 17.87 -3.68 -23.32
C GLU A 14 16.72 -3.55 -22.32
N LEU A 15 16.03 -4.64 -22.01
CA LEU A 15 14.95 -4.63 -21.00
C LEU A 15 15.46 -4.27 -19.60
N ILE A 16 16.67 -4.72 -19.21
CA ILE A 16 17.29 -4.35 -17.94
C ILE A 16 17.61 -2.85 -17.92
N ASN A 17 18.14 -2.31 -19.02
CA ASN A 17 18.45 -0.87 -19.14
C ASN A 17 17.18 -0.01 -19.12
N ASP A 18 16.14 -0.40 -19.87
CA ASP A 18 14.84 0.26 -19.85
C ASP A 18 14.27 0.30 -18.43
N TYR A 19 14.30 -0.84 -17.73
CA TYR A 19 13.86 -0.92 -16.34
C TYR A 19 14.67 0.02 -15.43
N GLY A 20 15.98 0.08 -15.62
CA GLY A 20 16.85 0.99 -14.87
C GLY A 20 16.51 2.48 -15.08
N ASN A 21 16.25 2.87 -16.32
CA ASN A 21 15.83 4.24 -16.67
C ASN A 21 14.48 4.59 -16.04
N LEU A 22 13.50 3.68 -16.13
CA LEU A 22 12.20 3.86 -15.49
C LEU A 22 12.32 4.00 -13.97
N GLN A 23 13.17 3.20 -13.32
CA GLN A 23 13.42 3.35 -11.88
C GLN A 23 14.04 4.71 -11.52
N HIS A 24 14.89 5.26 -12.39
CA HIS A 24 15.46 6.59 -12.20
C HIS A 24 14.40 7.69 -12.33
N GLU A 25 13.56 7.63 -13.36
CA GLU A 25 12.45 8.56 -13.56
C GLU A 25 11.44 8.50 -12.40
N ILE A 26 11.08 7.30 -11.96
CA ILE A 26 10.22 7.09 -10.79
C ILE A 26 10.83 7.75 -9.55
N LYS A 27 12.14 7.61 -9.33
CA LYS A 27 12.82 8.23 -8.19
C LYS A 27 12.74 9.76 -8.25
N GLN A 28 12.96 10.35 -9.42
CA GLN A 28 12.85 11.80 -9.60
C GLN A 28 11.41 12.28 -9.38
N ALA A 29 10.43 11.60 -10.00
CA ALA A 29 9.02 11.91 -9.84
C ALA A 29 8.57 11.78 -8.37
N ASN A 30 9.03 10.76 -7.65
CA ASN A 30 8.72 10.57 -6.23
C ASN A 30 9.26 11.69 -5.34
N ALA A 31 10.38 12.33 -5.71
CA ALA A 31 10.86 13.50 -4.98
C ALA A 31 9.87 14.67 -5.11
N VAL A 32 9.42 14.96 -6.33
CA VAL A 32 8.41 16.00 -6.60
C VAL A 32 7.09 15.68 -5.91
N VAL A 33 6.61 14.43 -6.02
CA VAL A 33 5.38 13.97 -5.36
C VAL A 33 5.49 14.10 -3.84
N SER A 34 6.65 13.78 -3.25
CA SER A 34 6.88 13.91 -1.81
C SER A 34 6.73 15.36 -1.35
N ASP A 35 7.30 16.31 -2.09
CA ASP A 35 7.22 17.72 -1.72
C ASP A 35 5.82 18.30 -1.92
N LEU A 36 5.12 17.92 -3.01
CA LEU A 36 3.72 18.29 -3.20
C LEU A 36 2.82 17.72 -2.10
N LYS A 37 3.07 16.50 -1.62
CA LYS A 37 2.32 15.90 -0.51
C LYS A 37 2.51 16.67 0.79
N LYS A 38 3.72 17.16 1.08
CA LYS A 38 3.96 17.99 2.28
C LYS A 38 3.17 19.30 2.20
N GLN A 39 3.26 20.00 1.06
CA GLN A 39 2.51 21.25 0.85
C GLN A 39 1.00 21.02 0.95
N ALA A 40 0.50 19.93 0.37
CA ALA A 40 -0.91 19.57 0.45
C ALA A 40 -1.36 19.28 1.90
N GLU A 41 -0.55 18.57 2.70
CA GLU A 41 -0.88 18.30 4.10
C GLU A 41 -0.85 19.57 4.96
N GLU A 42 0.08 20.49 4.71
CA GLU A 42 0.11 21.80 5.37
C GLU A 42 -1.17 22.62 5.07
N VAL A 43 -1.61 22.64 3.81
CA VAL A 43 -2.85 23.32 3.41
C VAL A 43 -4.06 22.63 4.03
N LYS A 44 -4.10 21.30 4.02
CA LYS A 44 -5.18 20.51 4.62
C LYS A 44 -5.30 20.78 6.12
N TYR A 45 -4.20 20.82 6.86
CA TYR A 45 -4.21 21.17 8.28
C TYR A 45 -4.81 22.55 8.53
N LYS A 46 -4.43 23.56 7.73
CA LYS A 46 -5.01 24.91 7.82
C LYS A 46 -6.51 24.93 7.52
N ILE A 47 -6.95 24.17 6.52
CA ILE A 47 -8.38 24.04 6.18
C ILE A 47 -9.13 23.43 7.38
N MET A 48 -8.64 22.33 7.95
CA MET A 48 -9.27 21.67 9.10
C MET A 48 -9.40 22.64 10.29
N HIS A 49 -8.31 23.31 10.67
CA HIS A 49 -8.33 24.26 11.79
C HIS A 49 -9.28 25.44 11.55
N THR A 50 -9.31 25.98 10.33
CA THR A 50 -10.24 27.05 9.96
C THR A 50 -11.70 26.60 10.05
N MET A 51 -11.99 25.38 9.57
CA MET A 51 -13.33 24.80 9.66
C MET A 51 -13.75 24.55 11.12
N GLU A 52 -12.83 24.07 11.95
CA GLU A 52 -13.05 23.89 13.40
C GLU A 52 -13.36 25.23 14.09
N ASP A 53 -12.56 26.27 13.84
CA ASP A 53 -12.77 27.61 14.40
C ASP A 53 -14.12 28.22 13.96
N GLN A 54 -14.59 27.88 12.77
CA GLN A 54 -15.87 28.32 12.21
C GLN A 54 -17.05 27.42 12.61
N GLY A 55 -16.79 26.26 13.24
CA GLY A 55 -17.82 25.26 13.54
C GLY A 55 -18.44 24.62 12.29
N GLU A 56 -17.72 24.61 11.16
CA GLU A 56 -18.19 24.05 9.90
C GLU A 56 -17.75 22.59 9.74
N THR A 57 -18.69 21.72 9.36
CA THR A 57 -18.38 20.31 9.03
C THR A 57 -18.26 20.09 7.52
N ARG A 58 -18.65 21.07 6.69
CA ARG A 58 -18.57 21.00 5.22
C ARG A 58 -18.43 22.39 4.62
N SER A 59 -17.55 22.53 3.64
CA SER A 59 -17.36 23.77 2.85
C SER A 59 -17.05 23.45 1.39
N ALA A 60 -17.35 24.37 0.47
CA ALA A 60 -17.17 24.15 -0.97
C ALA A 60 -16.86 25.45 -1.73
N THR A 61 -16.22 25.28 -2.89
CA THR A 61 -15.97 26.27 -3.93
C THR A 61 -16.59 25.77 -5.24
N ASP A 62 -16.49 26.56 -6.31
CA ASP A 62 -16.99 26.16 -7.63
C ASP A 62 -16.33 24.87 -8.18
N ASN A 63 -15.11 24.56 -7.74
CA ASN A 63 -14.32 23.44 -8.27
C ASN A 63 -14.10 22.30 -7.27
N PHE A 64 -14.18 22.56 -5.96
CA PHE A 64 -13.77 21.61 -4.91
C PHE A 64 -14.64 21.72 -3.65
N SER A 65 -14.79 20.61 -2.91
CA SER A 65 -15.47 20.59 -1.61
C SER A 65 -14.70 19.76 -0.59
N VAL A 66 -14.81 20.14 0.69
CA VAL A 66 -14.23 19.44 1.84
C VAL A 66 -15.32 19.11 2.86
N THR A 67 -15.12 18.04 3.62
CA THR A 67 -16.04 17.61 4.68
C THR A 67 -15.22 16.99 5.79
N LEU A 68 -15.41 17.47 7.02
CA LEU A 68 -14.84 16.86 8.21
C LEU A 68 -15.73 15.67 8.60
N LYS A 69 -15.09 14.51 8.78
CA LYS A 69 -15.74 13.29 9.26
C LYS A 69 -14.98 12.77 10.46
N GLU A 70 -15.73 12.32 11.45
CA GLU A 70 -15.20 11.59 12.59
C GLU A 70 -15.46 10.11 12.37
N ASP A 71 -14.39 9.33 12.25
CA ASP A 71 -14.44 7.89 12.18
C ASP A 71 -14.01 7.31 13.54
N VAL A 72 -14.84 6.44 14.11
CA VAL A 72 -14.47 5.68 15.31
C VAL A 72 -13.63 4.48 14.87
N LEU A 73 -12.34 4.54 15.13
CA LEU A 73 -11.40 3.46 14.83
C LEU A 73 -11.17 2.56 16.05
N PRO A 74 -10.99 1.24 15.86
CA PRO A 74 -10.66 0.35 16.95
C PRO A 74 -9.24 0.60 17.46
N GLN A 75 -9.08 0.75 18.77
CA GLN A 75 -7.79 0.74 19.46
C GLN A 75 -7.74 -0.51 20.34
N ILE A 76 -6.74 -1.37 20.12
CA ILE A 76 -6.57 -2.58 20.93
C ILE A 76 -5.72 -2.23 22.16
N THR A 77 -6.30 -2.38 23.35
CA THR A 77 -5.62 -2.17 24.64
C THR A 77 -5.20 -3.47 25.32
N ASP A 78 -5.91 -4.57 25.03
CA ASP A 78 -5.64 -5.92 25.52
C ASP A 78 -5.97 -6.91 24.39
N PHE A 79 -4.94 -7.53 23.84
CA PHE A 79 -5.09 -8.43 22.70
C PHE A 79 -5.58 -9.83 23.10
N ASP A 80 -5.20 -10.30 24.30
CA ASP A 80 -5.58 -11.62 24.79
C ASP A 80 -7.08 -11.65 25.14
N ALA A 81 -7.58 -10.60 25.78
CA ALA A 81 -9.01 -10.44 26.04
C ALA A 81 -9.84 -10.41 24.75
N LEU A 82 -9.35 -9.71 23.71
CA LEU A 82 -9.98 -9.69 22.39
C LEU A 82 -10.01 -11.10 21.77
N CYS A 83 -8.90 -11.83 21.81
CA CYS A 83 -8.82 -13.18 21.24
C CYS A 83 -9.78 -14.14 21.94
N ASN A 84 -9.83 -14.12 23.28
CA ASN A 84 -10.76 -14.94 24.06
C ASN A 84 -12.21 -14.66 23.67
N TRP A 85 -12.59 -13.38 23.59
CA TRP A 85 -13.94 -12.99 23.18
C TRP A 85 -14.26 -13.42 21.74
N VAL A 86 -13.33 -13.30 20.80
CA VAL A 86 -13.53 -13.76 19.41
C VAL A 86 -13.68 -15.28 19.35
N LEU A 87 -12.93 -16.04 20.15
CA LEU A 87 -13.06 -17.50 20.23
C LEU A 87 -14.45 -17.91 20.76
N GLU A 88 -14.94 -17.23 21.79
CA GLU A 88 -16.27 -17.47 22.37
C GLU A 88 -17.40 -17.11 21.40
N THR A 89 -17.29 -15.98 20.71
CA THR A 89 -18.33 -15.46 19.81
C THR A 89 -18.22 -15.95 18.38
N GLN A 90 -17.10 -16.59 18.03
CA GLN A 90 -16.71 -16.96 16.66
C GLN A 90 -16.71 -15.79 15.68
N ASN A 91 -16.55 -14.55 16.16
CA ASN A 91 -16.63 -13.36 15.34
C ASN A 91 -15.29 -13.03 14.63
N PHE A 92 -14.84 -13.96 13.79
CA PHE A 92 -13.60 -13.80 13.00
C PHE A 92 -13.70 -12.75 11.90
N GLY A 93 -14.87 -12.14 11.69
CA GLY A 93 -15.07 -11.02 10.77
C GLY A 93 -14.33 -9.75 11.17
N LEU A 94 -13.90 -9.64 12.44
CA LEU A 94 -13.09 -8.52 12.92
C LEU A 94 -11.63 -8.56 12.44
N PHE A 95 -11.14 -9.73 12.04
CA PHE A 95 -9.77 -9.91 11.59
C PHE A 95 -9.66 -9.90 10.06
N ARG A 96 -8.51 -9.42 9.57
CA ARG A 96 -8.14 -9.61 8.16
C ARG A 96 -7.84 -11.10 7.94
N LYS A 97 -8.45 -11.69 6.91
CA LYS A 97 -8.18 -13.08 6.48
C LYS A 97 -6.83 -13.19 5.74
N GLN A 98 -5.74 -12.97 6.47
CA GLN A 98 -4.39 -13.08 5.94
C GLN A 98 -3.43 -13.60 6.99
N LEU A 99 -2.60 -14.57 6.59
CA LEU A 99 -1.49 -15.02 7.42
C LEU A 99 -0.29 -14.10 7.28
N LEU A 100 0.43 -13.93 8.38
CA LEU A 100 1.70 -13.25 8.38
C LEU A 100 2.74 -14.13 7.68
N ALA A 101 3.22 -13.68 6.52
CA ALA A 101 4.10 -14.49 5.67
C ALA A 101 5.43 -14.87 6.32
N THR A 102 5.93 -14.09 7.29
CA THR A 102 7.14 -14.43 8.06
C THR A 102 6.88 -15.62 8.98
N ALA A 103 5.85 -15.53 9.83
CA ALA A 103 5.45 -16.62 10.73
C ALA A 103 5.13 -17.90 9.95
N TYR A 104 4.40 -17.80 8.83
CA TYR A 104 4.13 -18.96 7.97
C TYR A 104 5.40 -19.67 7.48
N ARG A 105 6.44 -18.90 7.11
CA ARG A 105 7.72 -19.49 6.68
C ARG A 105 8.46 -20.16 7.82
N GLU A 106 8.34 -19.64 9.04
CA GLU A 106 8.94 -20.24 10.24
C GLU A 106 8.28 -21.59 10.55
N GLU A 107 6.94 -21.66 10.51
CA GLU A 107 6.20 -22.92 10.70
C GLU A 107 6.57 -23.98 9.66
N LEU A 108 6.68 -23.59 8.38
CA LEU A 108 7.12 -24.50 7.31
C LEU A 108 8.54 -25.03 7.53
N GLN A 109 9.45 -24.25 8.14
CA GLN A 109 10.81 -24.70 8.47
C GLN A 109 10.84 -25.72 9.61
N LEU A 110 9.85 -25.65 10.51
CA LEU A 110 9.64 -26.62 11.58
C LEU A 110 8.96 -27.92 11.07
N ASN A 111 8.72 -28.03 9.75
CA ASN A 111 7.99 -29.09 9.05
C ASN A 111 6.51 -29.22 9.46
N GLU A 112 5.92 -28.16 10.02
CA GLU A 112 4.51 -28.14 10.37
C GLU A 112 3.69 -27.58 9.21
N ALA A 113 2.89 -28.43 8.57
CA ALA A 113 1.92 -27.98 7.59
C ALA A 113 0.75 -27.30 8.31
N ILE A 114 0.44 -26.04 7.95
CA ILE A 114 -0.70 -25.34 8.52
C ILE A 114 -1.98 -25.78 7.79
N PRO A 115 -2.99 -26.34 8.49
CA PRO A 115 -4.24 -26.76 7.86
C PRO A 115 -4.93 -25.62 7.09
N GLY A 116 -5.41 -25.92 5.88
CA GLY A 116 -6.11 -24.95 5.04
C GLY A 116 -5.22 -23.92 4.33
N VAL A 117 -3.89 -24.12 4.33
CA VAL A 117 -2.91 -23.22 3.71
C VAL A 117 -2.04 -23.99 2.73
N GLU A 118 -2.08 -23.60 1.46
CA GLU A 118 -1.22 -24.16 0.41
C GLU A 118 -0.04 -23.21 0.11
N PRO A 119 1.20 -23.72 0.02
CA PRO A 119 2.35 -22.88 -0.30
C PRO A 119 2.32 -22.43 -1.76
N VAL A 120 2.39 -21.11 -1.97
CA VAL A 120 2.51 -20.50 -3.30
C VAL A 120 3.91 -19.93 -3.48
N THR A 121 4.64 -20.44 -4.48
CA THR A 121 5.97 -19.90 -4.84
C THR A 121 5.83 -18.76 -5.83
N LYS A 122 6.30 -17.56 -5.44
CA LYS A 122 6.39 -16.39 -6.32
C LYS A 122 7.84 -16.13 -6.71
N GLN A 123 8.12 -16.05 -8.00
CA GLN A 123 9.41 -15.56 -8.48
C GLN A 123 9.52 -14.06 -8.25
N ASN A 124 10.62 -13.62 -7.64
CA ASN A 124 10.94 -12.21 -7.45
C ASN A 124 12.20 -11.86 -8.22
N LEU A 125 12.15 -10.75 -8.96
CA LEU A 125 13.31 -10.15 -9.61
C LEU A 125 13.90 -9.09 -8.66
N THR A 126 15.21 -9.16 -8.41
CA THR A 126 15.93 -8.12 -7.67
C THR A 126 16.73 -7.27 -8.64
N PHE A 127 16.48 -5.96 -8.64
CA PHE A 127 17.25 -4.99 -9.42
C PHE A 127 18.28 -4.29 -8.54
N LYS A 128 19.51 -4.16 -9.03
CA LYS A 128 20.60 -3.44 -8.37
C LYS A 128 21.33 -2.60 -9.41
N THR A 129 21.61 -1.34 -9.08
CA THR A 129 22.52 -0.51 -9.87
C THR A 129 23.95 -0.97 -9.61
N LEU A 130 24.71 -1.25 -10.67
CA LEU A 130 26.14 -1.52 -10.57
C LEU A 130 26.90 -0.18 -10.53
N LYS A 131 27.98 -0.12 -9.74
CA LYS A 131 28.86 1.06 -9.66
C LYS A 131 29.69 1.21 -10.93
#